data_AF-A0A962R0E2-F1
#
_entry.id   AF-A0A962R0E2-F1
#
_cell.length_a   1.000
_cell.length_b   1.000
_cell.length_c   1.000
_cell.angle_alpha   90.00
_cell.angle_beta   90.00
_cell.angle_gamma   90.00
#
_symmetry.space_group_name_H-M   'P 1'
#
loop_
_entity.id
_entity.type
_entity.pdbx_description
1 polymer ?
#
loop_
_entity_poly.entity_id
_entity_poly.type
_entity_poly.pdbx_seq_one_letter_code
_entity_poly.pdbx_strand_id
1 'polypeptide(L)'
;MKISRRVYSRAQKRGFVGGDPLADFSEAVREVDARYITDVSGLLALTDPVEMREQLRNLFAGYGLNKRNLDRLLELNRDNIENLASLNRSPDRQQAQSAARRKSLLKITANQALKSLRSLGDEVEGRTRNVPILGQSTHAANSIIAGLTRLASSAGEVAGATGSSAARAGGRRRKRDLEVHTMVVKAYEGYTPVELADAPVAALRGISAATGRKLKSAFGMDTIRDMASNEFFEQADGIVTLADAEADRGGATHDPGRRPSSLEQLAAGPLARMEGVTPHQARVLQHTLKIDTVRDLAGNRFFRLARAIVTLADARRRGR
;
A
#
# COMPACT_ATOMS: atom_id res chain seq x y z
N MET A 1 -17.26 -23.02 -19.87
CA MET A 1 -17.34 -24.36 -20.48
C MET A 1 -16.43 -24.61 -21.70
N LYS A 2 -15.92 -23.61 -22.44
CA LYS A 2 -15.03 -23.85 -23.60
C LYS A 2 -13.60 -24.25 -23.21
N ILE A 3 -13.09 -23.74 -22.09
CA ILE A 3 -11.75 -24.06 -21.57
C ILE A 3 -11.70 -25.52 -21.11
N SER A 4 -12.69 -25.98 -20.34
CA SER A 4 -12.75 -27.38 -19.89
C SER A 4 -12.85 -28.38 -21.04
N ARG A 5 -13.64 -28.11 -22.10
CA ARG A 5 -13.66 -28.96 -23.31
C ARG A 5 -12.33 -28.99 -24.05
N ARG A 6 -11.59 -27.87 -24.10
CA ARG A 6 -10.28 -27.81 -24.77
C ARG A 6 -9.17 -28.49 -23.97
N VAL A 7 -9.15 -28.31 -22.64
CA VAL A 7 -8.27 -29.04 -21.73
C VAL A 7 -8.51 -30.54 -21.86
N TYR A 8 -9.77 -30.97 -21.82
CA TYR A 8 -10.15 -32.37 -21.98
C TYR A 8 -9.77 -32.93 -23.36
N SER A 9 -10.05 -32.20 -24.44
CA SER A 9 -9.66 -32.61 -25.80
C SER A 9 -8.14 -32.68 -25.98
N ARG A 10 -7.37 -31.82 -25.30
CA ARG A 10 -5.90 -31.86 -25.32
C ARG A 10 -5.33 -33.02 -24.51
N ALA A 11 -5.85 -33.27 -23.31
CA ALA A 11 -5.50 -34.45 -22.52
C ALA A 11 -5.82 -35.73 -23.29
N GLN A 12 -6.98 -35.80 -23.95
CA GLN A 12 -7.38 -36.94 -24.78
C GLN A 12 -6.46 -37.12 -26.02
N LYS A 13 -6.03 -36.03 -26.67
CA LYS A 13 -5.12 -36.09 -27.83
C LYS A 13 -3.71 -36.56 -27.50
N ARG A 14 -3.24 -36.34 -26.27
CA ARG A 14 -1.94 -36.85 -25.82
C ARG A 14 -1.94 -38.37 -25.65
N GLY A 15 -3.13 -38.98 -25.58
CA GLY A 15 -3.30 -40.33 -25.06
C GLY A 15 -3.01 -40.33 -23.56
N PHE A 16 -3.80 -41.03 -22.76
CA PHE A 16 -3.37 -41.33 -21.39
C PHE A 16 -2.23 -42.33 -21.51
N VAL A 17 -0.99 -41.85 -21.57
CA VAL A 17 0.19 -42.69 -21.77
C VAL A 17 0.57 -43.32 -20.44
N GLY A 18 -0.25 -44.23 -19.92
CA GLY A 18 0.09 -45.11 -18.78
C GLY A 18 0.64 -44.47 -17.50
N GLY A 19 0.50 -43.15 -17.32
CA GLY A 19 0.99 -42.37 -16.18
C GLY A 19 -0.15 -41.80 -15.35
N ASP A 20 0.18 -40.97 -14.35
CA ASP A 20 -0.78 -40.33 -13.45
C ASP A 20 -1.72 -39.39 -14.23
N PRO A 21 -3.02 -39.71 -14.34
CA PRO A 21 -4.00 -38.90 -15.07
C PRO A 21 -4.11 -37.46 -14.57
N LEU A 22 -3.80 -37.22 -13.29
CA LEU A 22 -3.85 -35.88 -12.70
C LEU A 22 -2.65 -35.02 -13.14
N ALA A 23 -1.48 -35.62 -13.32
CA ALA A 23 -0.30 -34.93 -13.83
C ALA A 23 -0.50 -34.49 -15.28
N ASP A 24 -1.01 -35.38 -16.13
CA ASP A 24 -1.30 -35.08 -17.54
C ASP A 24 -2.38 -34.01 -17.68
N PHE A 25 -3.41 -34.07 -16.84
CA PHE A 25 -4.45 -33.05 -16.80
C PHE A 25 -3.89 -31.69 -16.32
N SER A 26 -3.07 -31.69 -15.27
CA SER A 26 -2.42 -30.47 -14.77
C SER A 26 -1.50 -29.84 -15.81
N GLU A 27 -0.80 -30.63 -16.61
CA GLU A 27 0.07 -30.12 -17.66
C GLU A 27 -0.73 -29.61 -18.87
N ALA A 28 -1.82 -30.28 -19.24
CA ALA A 28 -2.76 -29.79 -20.24
C ALA A 28 -3.43 -28.47 -19.81
N VAL A 29 -3.75 -28.32 -18.51
CA VAL A 29 -4.23 -27.05 -17.94
C VAL A 29 -3.16 -25.97 -18.08
N ARG A 30 -1.89 -26.26 -17.70
CA ARG A 30 -0.78 -25.30 -17.85
C ARG A 30 -0.52 -24.89 -19.30
N GLU A 31 -0.60 -25.81 -20.25
CA GLU A 31 -0.38 -25.50 -21.68
C GLU A 31 -1.53 -24.67 -22.27
N VAL A 32 -2.76 -24.96 -21.85
CA VAL A 32 -3.92 -24.14 -22.21
C VAL A 32 -3.79 -22.75 -21.56
N ASP A 33 -3.49 -22.68 -20.27
CA ASP A 33 -3.28 -21.41 -19.55
C ASP A 33 -2.12 -20.60 -20.11
N ALA A 34 -1.00 -21.22 -20.52
CA ALA A 34 0.13 -20.53 -21.14
C ALA A 34 -0.24 -19.80 -22.44
N ARG A 35 -1.21 -20.32 -23.20
CA ARG A 35 -1.78 -19.64 -24.38
C ARG A 35 -2.84 -18.58 -24.02
N TYR A 36 -3.35 -18.61 -22.78
CA TYR A 36 -4.31 -17.64 -22.23
C TYR A 36 -3.66 -16.67 -21.23
N ILE A 37 -2.34 -16.72 -21.02
CA ILE A 37 -1.59 -15.62 -20.40
C ILE A 37 -1.78 -14.45 -21.33
N THR A 38 -2.81 -13.69 -21.02
CA THR A 38 -3.07 -12.41 -21.62
C THR A 38 -1.82 -11.62 -21.35
N ASP A 39 -1.23 -11.02 -22.39
CA ASP A 39 -0.13 -10.10 -22.19
C ASP A 39 -0.68 -8.83 -21.51
N VAL A 40 -0.97 -8.95 -20.22
CA VAL A 40 -1.48 -7.87 -19.37
C VAL A 40 -0.44 -6.76 -19.34
N SER A 41 0.84 -7.11 -19.42
CA SER A 41 1.94 -6.16 -19.54
C SER A 41 1.86 -5.37 -20.86
N GLY A 42 1.59 -6.05 -21.98
CA GLY A 42 1.33 -5.43 -23.28
C GLY A 42 0.11 -4.51 -23.25
N LEU A 43 -1.00 -4.96 -22.66
CA LEU A 43 -2.21 -4.17 -22.42
C LEU A 43 -1.94 -2.89 -21.62
N LEU A 44 -1.10 -2.98 -20.59
CA LEU A 44 -0.73 -1.85 -19.74
C LEU A 44 0.34 -0.95 -20.35
N ALA A 45 1.00 -1.38 -21.43
CA ALA A 45 1.98 -0.57 -22.16
C ALA A 45 1.34 0.30 -23.26
N LEU A 46 0.06 0.05 -23.59
CA LEU A 46 -0.66 0.83 -24.59
C LEU A 46 -0.86 2.28 -24.14
N THR A 47 -0.67 3.20 -25.07
CA THR A 47 -0.86 4.65 -24.86
C THR A 47 -2.09 5.18 -25.60
N ASP A 48 -2.71 4.37 -26.45
CA ASP A 48 -3.94 4.71 -27.17
C ASP A 48 -5.17 4.08 -26.49
N PRO A 49 -6.15 4.89 -26.03
CA PRO A 49 -7.39 4.36 -25.45
C PRO A 49 -8.24 3.55 -26.45
N VAL A 50 -8.15 3.81 -27.75
CA VAL A 50 -8.85 3.02 -28.77
C VAL A 50 -8.29 1.61 -28.82
N GLU A 51 -6.96 1.50 -28.87
CA GLU A 51 -6.26 0.22 -28.88
C GLU A 51 -6.50 -0.57 -27.59
N MET A 52 -6.48 0.09 -26.43
CA MET A 52 -6.84 -0.56 -25.15
C MET A 52 -8.26 -1.12 -25.15
N ARG A 53 -9.24 -0.40 -25.71
CA ARG A 53 -10.61 -0.89 -25.81
C ARG A 53 -10.73 -2.12 -26.70
N GLU A 54 -10.06 -2.14 -27.85
CA GLU A 54 -10.08 -3.31 -28.73
C GLU A 54 -9.39 -4.52 -28.10
N GLN A 55 -8.27 -4.31 -27.40
CA GLN A 55 -7.58 -5.39 -26.70
C GLN A 55 -8.40 -5.96 -25.55
N LEU A 56 -9.05 -5.09 -24.76
CA LEU A 56 -10.02 -5.53 -23.73
C LEU A 56 -11.22 -6.23 -24.37
N ARG A 57 -11.71 -5.75 -25.51
CA ARG A 57 -12.80 -6.40 -26.25
C ARG A 57 -12.42 -7.82 -26.67
N ASN A 58 -11.24 -7.99 -27.26
CA ASN A 58 -10.74 -9.29 -27.70
C ASN A 58 -10.50 -10.23 -26.52
N LEU A 59 -9.95 -9.70 -25.42
CA LEU A 59 -9.76 -10.44 -24.18
C LEU A 59 -11.08 -11.00 -23.65
N PHE A 60 -12.07 -10.13 -23.46
CA PHE A 60 -13.35 -10.50 -22.85
C PHE A 60 -14.26 -11.31 -23.78
N ALA A 61 -14.11 -11.18 -25.10
CA ALA A 61 -14.77 -12.05 -26.07
C ALA A 61 -14.36 -13.53 -25.84
N GLY A 62 -13.11 -13.78 -25.44
CA GLY A 62 -12.61 -15.11 -25.08
C GLY A 62 -13.33 -15.74 -23.87
N TYR A 63 -13.85 -14.92 -22.96
CA TYR A 63 -14.59 -15.35 -21.77
C TYR A 63 -16.09 -15.56 -22.02
N GLY A 64 -16.56 -15.42 -23.26
CA GLY A 64 -17.95 -15.69 -23.64
C GLY A 64 -18.93 -14.58 -23.26
N LEU A 65 -18.45 -13.36 -22.99
CA LEU A 65 -19.30 -12.20 -22.87
C LEU A 65 -19.95 -11.88 -24.22
N ASN A 66 -21.27 -11.65 -24.22
CA ASN A 66 -21.97 -11.19 -25.41
C ASN A 66 -21.40 -9.84 -25.86
N LYS A 67 -21.11 -9.69 -27.16
CA LYS A 67 -20.57 -8.48 -27.78
C LYS A 67 -21.33 -7.21 -27.33
N ARG A 68 -22.67 -7.26 -27.28
CA ARG A 68 -23.50 -6.11 -26.86
C ARG A 68 -23.24 -5.69 -25.40
N ASN A 69 -23.07 -6.66 -24.49
CA ASN A 69 -22.81 -6.37 -23.09
C ASN A 69 -21.37 -5.85 -22.90
N LEU A 70 -20.45 -6.37 -23.70
CA LEU A 70 -19.05 -5.96 -23.68
C LEU A 70 -18.88 -4.53 -24.21
N ASP A 71 -19.51 -4.19 -25.32
CA ASP A 71 -19.48 -2.82 -25.87
C ASP A 71 -20.07 -1.83 -24.87
N ARG A 72 -21.20 -2.17 -24.24
CA ARG A 72 -21.80 -1.33 -23.19
C ARG A 72 -20.88 -1.17 -21.97
N LEU A 73 -20.19 -2.23 -21.54
CA LEU A 73 -19.26 -2.17 -20.41
C LEU A 73 -18.04 -1.30 -20.72
N LEU A 74 -17.46 -1.44 -21.91
CA LEU A 74 -16.33 -0.64 -22.36
C LEU A 74 -16.72 0.84 -22.50
N GLU A 75 -17.93 1.13 -22.96
CA GLU A 75 -18.44 2.50 -23.04
C GLU A 75 -18.66 3.11 -21.65
N LEU A 76 -19.24 2.35 -20.70
CA LEU A 76 -19.40 2.78 -19.31
C LEU A 76 -18.07 3.04 -18.59
N ASN A 77 -16.97 2.50 -19.09
CA ASN A 77 -15.62 2.69 -18.53
C ASN A 77 -14.71 3.52 -19.44
N ARG A 78 -15.27 4.23 -20.43
CA ARG A 78 -14.50 5.00 -21.40
C ARG A 78 -13.56 6.00 -20.73
N ASP A 79 -14.07 6.81 -19.80
CA ASP A 79 -13.29 7.82 -19.09
C ASP A 79 -12.14 7.19 -18.29
N ASN A 80 -12.37 6.01 -17.70
CA ASN A 80 -11.33 5.28 -16.96
C ASN A 80 -10.21 4.79 -17.89
N ILE A 81 -10.57 4.31 -19.09
CA ILE A 81 -9.60 3.85 -20.09
C ILE A 81 -8.82 5.03 -20.66
N GLU A 82 -9.47 6.16 -20.92
CA GLU A 82 -8.84 7.41 -21.37
C GLU A 82 -7.85 7.95 -20.32
N ASN A 83 -8.25 7.94 -19.03
CA ASN A 83 -7.37 8.31 -17.93
C ASN A 83 -6.13 7.39 -17.84
N LEU A 84 -6.31 6.06 -17.94
CA LEU A 84 -5.20 5.11 -17.96
C LEU A 84 -4.25 5.37 -19.14
N ALA A 85 -4.80 5.64 -20.33
CA ALA A 85 -4.01 5.99 -21.51
C ALA A 85 -3.20 7.26 -21.32
N SER A 86 -3.80 8.31 -20.75
CA SER A 86 -3.07 9.57 -20.48
C SER A 86 -1.94 9.38 -19.48
N LEU A 87 -2.11 8.52 -18.48
CA LEU A 87 -1.10 8.22 -17.47
C LEU A 87 0.09 7.44 -18.08
N ASN A 88 -0.19 6.59 -19.07
CA ASN A 88 0.84 5.87 -19.81
C ASN A 88 1.60 6.77 -20.79
N ARG A 89 0.99 7.86 -21.28
CA ARG A 89 1.65 8.82 -22.18
C ARG A 89 2.69 9.70 -21.50
N SER A 90 2.60 9.96 -20.19
CA SER A 90 3.59 10.78 -19.47
C SER A 90 4.81 9.94 -19.08
N PRO A 91 5.97 10.04 -19.78
CA PRO A 91 7.14 9.20 -19.53
C PRO A 91 8.02 9.73 -18.39
N ASP A 92 7.54 10.71 -17.63
CA ASP A 92 8.43 11.58 -16.87
C ASP A 92 8.96 10.95 -15.55
N ARG A 93 10.23 11.26 -15.27
CA ARG A 93 11.24 10.49 -14.52
C ARG A 93 11.04 10.29 -13.01
N GLN A 94 9.83 10.45 -12.46
CA GLN A 94 9.53 10.08 -11.07
C GLN A 94 8.98 8.66 -10.95
N GLN A 95 9.72 7.66 -11.48
CA GLN A 95 9.28 6.26 -11.57
C GLN A 95 8.81 5.64 -10.24
N ALA A 96 9.34 6.06 -9.10
CA ALA A 96 8.92 5.52 -7.80
C ALA A 96 7.61 6.14 -7.27
N GLN A 97 7.42 7.46 -7.43
CA GLN A 97 6.18 8.13 -7.03
C GLN A 97 5.06 7.84 -8.03
N SER A 98 5.39 7.70 -9.33
CA SER A 98 4.44 7.31 -10.35
C SER A 98 4.01 5.86 -10.19
N ALA A 99 4.86 4.92 -9.79
CA ALA A 99 4.44 3.54 -9.50
C ALA A 99 3.46 3.44 -8.32
N ALA A 100 3.70 4.18 -7.23
CA ALA A 100 2.80 4.22 -6.08
C ALA A 100 1.45 4.88 -6.43
N ARG A 101 1.49 6.00 -7.18
CA ARG A 101 0.28 6.66 -7.69
C ARG A 101 -0.48 5.78 -8.69
N ARG A 102 0.21 5.15 -9.65
CA ARG A 102 -0.35 4.16 -10.59
C ARG A 102 -1.01 3.00 -9.84
N LYS A 103 -0.38 2.48 -8.78
CA LYS A 103 -0.96 1.43 -7.92
C LYS A 103 -2.24 1.90 -7.24
N SER A 104 -2.24 3.10 -6.66
CA SER A 104 -3.43 3.65 -6.00
C SER A 104 -4.58 3.85 -6.98
N LEU A 105 -4.30 4.37 -8.18
CA LEU A 105 -5.29 4.60 -9.22
C LEU A 105 -5.82 3.29 -9.82
N LEU A 106 -4.96 2.33 -10.16
CA LEU A 106 -5.41 1.00 -10.60
C LEU A 106 -6.29 0.31 -9.56
N LYS A 107 -5.97 0.44 -8.27
CA LYS A 107 -6.81 -0.09 -7.20
C LYS A 107 -8.17 0.63 -7.13
N ILE A 108 -8.19 1.95 -7.27
CA ILE A 108 -9.44 2.74 -7.30
C ILE A 108 -10.28 2.36 -8.52
N THR A 109 -9.70 2.32 -9.72
CA THR A 109 -10.37 1.96 -10.96
C THR A 109 -10.88 0.52 -10.94
N ALA A 110 -10.08 -0.44 -10.44
CA ALA A 110 -10.51 -1.82 -10.27
C ALA A 110 -11.68 -1.95 -9.29
N ASN A 111 -11.65 -1.21 -8.17
CA ASN A 111 -12.75 -1.20 -7.21
C ASN A 111 -14.02 -0.54 -7.77
N GLN A 112 -13.89 0.52 -8.56
CA GLN A 112 -15.01 1.15 -9.25
C GLN A 112 -15.63 0.19 -10.29
N ALA A 113 -14.80 -0.48 -11.09
CA ALA A 113 -15.27 -1.50 -12.04
C ALA A 113 -15.99 -2.66 -11.33
N LEU A 114 -15.46 -3.13 -10.19
CA LEU A 114 -16.12 -4.14 -9.35
C LEU A 114 -17.46 -3.65 -8.80
N LYS A 115 -17.55 -2.40 -8.37
CA LYS A 115 -18.82 -1.80 -7.90
C LYS A 115 -19.86 -1.74 -9.02
N SER A 116 -19.47 -1.32 -10.22
CA SER A 116 -20.35 -1.27 -11.40
C SER A 116 -20.79 -2.67 -11.85
N LEU A 117 -19.90 -3.67 -11.78
CA LEU A 117 -20.25 -5.07 -12.07
C LEU A 117 -21.23 -5.64 -11.03
N ARG A 118 -21.07 -5.31 -9.75
CA ARG A 118 -22.02 -5.71 -8.69
C ARG A 118 -23.38 -5.06 -8.89
N SER A 119 -23.44 -3.76 -9.17
CA SER A 119 -24.72 -3.08 -9.42
C SER A 119 -25.45 -3.64 -10.65
N LEU A 120 -24.70 -4.02 -11.70
CA LEU A 120 -25.28 -4.71 -12.86
C LEU A 120 -25.77 -6.12 -12.50
N GLY A 121 -25.03 -6.83 -11.64
CA GLY A 121 -25.46 -8.12 -11.08
C GLY A 121 -26.78 -8.00 -10.33
N ASP A 122 -26.89 -7.03 -9.42
CA ASP A 122 -28.09 -6.76 -8.62
C ASP A 122 -29.28 -6.32 -9.49
N GLU A 123 -29.05 -5.52 -10.54
CA GLU A 123 -30.11 -5.12 -11.49
C GLU A 123 -30.62 -6.31 -12.31
N VAL A 124 -29.72 -7.21 -12.71
CA VAL A 124 -30.09 -8.45 -13.42
C VAL A 124 -30.81 -9.40 -12.48
N GLU A 125 -30.34 -9.58 -11.24
CA GLU A 125 -30.94 -10.47 -10.24
C GLU A 125 -32.33 -9.97 -9.82
N GLY A 126 -32.50 -8.65 -9.66
CA GLY A 126 -33.79 -8.01 -9.39
C GLY A 126 -34.82 -8.20 -10.51
N ARG A 127 -34.39 -8.22 -11.78
CA ARG A 127 -35.27 -8.49 -12.93
C ARG A 127 -35.55 -9.97 -13.19
N THR A 128 -34.72 -10.89 -12.67
CA THR A 128 -34.74 -12.32 -13.04
C THR A 128 -35.32 -13.27 -11.99
N ARG A 129 -35.87 -12.76 -10.88
CA ARG A 129 -36.56 -13.57 -9.84
C ARG A 129 -37.70 -14.47 -10.37
N ASN A 130 -38.14 -14.32 -11.61
CA ASN A 130 -39.17 -15.15 -12.25
C ASN A 130 -38.69 -16.04 -13.42
N VAL A 131 -37.39 -16.19 -13.69
CA VAL A 131 -36.91 -17.02 -14.83
C VAL A 131 -35.78 -17.99 -14.42
N PRO A 132 -36.04 -19.31 -14.29
CA PRO A 132 -35.10 -20.29 -13.75
C PRO A 132 -33.92 -20.70 -14.67
N ILE A 133 -33.69 -20.03 -15.80
CA ILE A 133 -32.74 -20.49 -16.83
C ILE A 133 -31.36 -19.79 -16.77
N LEU A 134 -31.15 -18.81 -15.88
CA LEU A 134 -29.97 -17.93 -15.92
C LEU A 134 -28.80 -18.25 -14.96
N GLY A 135 -28.74 -19.44 -14.37
CA GLY A 135 -27.64 -19.84 -13.46
C GLY A 135 -26.22 -19.79 -14.06
N GLN A 136 -26.08 -19.66 -15.39
CA GLN A 136 -24.77 -19.58 -16.06
C GLN A 136 -24.18 -18.16 -16.08
N SER A 137 -25.00 -17.09 -16.02
CA SER A 137 -24.51 -15.71 -16.08
C SER A 137 -23.88 -15.25 -14.77
N THR A 138 -24.38 -15.73 -13.63
CA THR A 138 -23.83 -15.43 -12.29
C THR A 138 -22.43 -16.03 -12.12
N HIS A 139 -22.20 -17.24 -12.66
CA HIS A 139 -20.89 -17.88 -12.60
C HIS A 139 -19.84 -17.17 -13.46
N ALA A 140 -20.23 -16.68 -14.64
CA ALA A 140 -19.36 -15.87 -15.49
C ALA A 140 -18.96 -14.55 -14.81
N ALA A 141 -19.92 -13.84 -14.22
CA ALA A 141 -19.66 -12.60 -13.47
C ALA A 141 -18.71 -12.83 -12.29
N ASN A 142 -18.93 -13.89 -11.51
CA ASN A 142 -18.07 -14.24 -10.38
C ASN A 142 -16.64 -14.64 -10.82
N SER A 143 -16.49 -15.31 -11.97
CA SER A 143 -15.17 -15.64 -12.52
C SER A 143 -14.39 -14.40 -12.98
N ILE A 144 -15.07 -13.40 -13.54
CA ILE A 144 -14.48 -12.12 -13.94
C ILE A 144 -14.07 -11.31 -12.70
N ILE A 145 -14.91 -11.26 -11.67
CA ILE A 145 -14.59 -10.63 -10.38
C ILE A 145 -13.34 -11.27 -9.75
N ALA A 146 -13.26 -12.60 -9.74
CA ALA A 146 -12.10 -13.32 -9.24
C ALA A 146 -10.83 -13.10 -10.10
N GLY A 147 -10.98 -12.95 -11.42
CA GLY A 147 -9.89 -12.59 -12.32
C GLY A 147 -9.35 -11.18 -12.07
N LEU A 148 -10.23 -10.19 -11.99
CA LEU A 148 -9.88 -8.80 -11.69
C LEU A 148 -9.25 -8.64 -10.30
N THR A 149 -9.76 -9.38 -9.30
CA THR A 149 -9.19 -9.39 -7.95
C THR A 149 -7.77 -9.97 -7.96
N ARG A 150 -7.54 -11.06 -8.70
CA ARG A 150 -6.20 -11.63 -8.88
C ARG A 150 -5.25 -10.68 -9.62
N LEU A 151 -5.74 -9.96 -10.62
CA LEU A 151 -4.96 -8.99 -11.39
C LEU A 151 -4.60 -7.75 -10.56
N ALA A 152 -5.52 -7.27 -9.72
CA ALA A 152 -5.26 -6.20 -8.76
C ALA A 152 -4.22 -6.60 -7.69
N SER A 153 -4.23 -7.88 -7.28
CA SER A 153 -3.24 -8.43 -6.34
C SER A 153 -1.89 -8.69 -6.99
N SER A 154 -1.84 -9.26 -8.20
CA SER A 154 -0.59 -9.59 -8.91
C SER A 154 0.15 -8.35 -9.43
N ALA A 155 -0.57 -7.28 -9.78
CA ALA A 155 0.02 -5.96 -10.02
C ALA A 155 0.79 -5.42 -8.79
N GLY A 156 0.52 -5.96 -7.59
CA GLY A 156 1.27 -5.69 -6.37
C GLY A 156 2.60 -6.46 -6.24
N GLU A 157 2.73 -7.62 -6.89
CA GLU A 157 3.86 -8.55 -6.72
C GLU A 157 4.92 -8.43 -7.84
N VAL A 158 4.50 -8.25 -9.10
CA VAL A 158 5.42 -8.21 -10.26
C VAL A 158 6.39 -7.01 -10.22
N ALA A 159 5.99 -5.90 -9.60
CA ALA A 159 6.86 -4.72 -9.42
C ALA A 159 7.96 -4.91 -8.36
N GLY A 160 7.91 -5.97 -7.55
CA GLY A 160 8.98 -6.34 -6.61
C GLY A 160 10.13 -7.10 -7.28
N ALA A 161 9.87 -7.78 -8.41
CA ALA A 161 10.83 -8.69 -9.04
C ALA A 161 11.64 -8.04 -10.18
N THR A 162 11.13 -7.02 -10.87
CA THR A 162 11.80 -6.40 -12.03
C THR A 162 12.79 -5.29 -11.67
N GLY A 163 12.93 -4.93 -10.40
CA GLY A 163 13.87 -3.90 -9.92
C GLY A 163 15.31 -4.37 -9.64
N SER A 164 15.63 -5.66 -9.81
CA SER A 164 16.85 -6.23 -9.21
C SER A 164 18.10 -6.33 -10.12
N SER A 165 18.08 -5.87 -11.38
CA SER A 165 19.22 -6.11 -12.30
C SER A 165 19.90 -4.89 -12.94
N ALA A 166 19.51 -3.64 -12.65
CA ALA A 166 20.03 -2.47 -13.40
C ALA A 166 20.47 -1.26 -12.55
N ALA A 167 20.86 -1.44 -11.28
CA ALA A 167 21.33 -0.31 -10.45
C ALA A 167 22.55 -0.67 -9.56
N ARG A 168 23.70 -0.92 -10.20
CA ARG A 168 25.01 -0.74 -9.58
C ARG A 168 25.40 0.74 -9.72
N ALA A 169 24.96 1.59 -8.80
CA ALA A 169 25.65 2.82 -8.36
C ALA A 169 24.70 3.72 -7.53
N GLY A 170 25.05 3.97 -6.27
CA GLY A 170 24.60 5.15 -5.54
C GLY A 170 23.29 5.04 -4.75
N GLY A 171 23.39 5.08 -3.41
CA GLY A 171 22.31 5.57 -2.55
C GLY A 171 21.52 4.52 -1.78
N ARG A 172 22.13 3.97 -0.73
CA ARG A 172 21.43 3.22 0.33
C ARG A 172 20.39 4.10 1.04
N ARG A 173 19.18 4.20 0.52
CA ARG A 173 17.98 4.44 1.36
C ARG A 173 17.27 3.10 1.53
N ARG A 174 17.82 2.28 2.44
CA ARG A 174 17.13 1.08 2.91
C ARG A 174 15.78 1.50 3.46
N LYS A 175 14.72 1.02 2.81
CA LYS A 175 13.42 0.82 3.41
C LYS A 175 13.66 -0.06 4.64
N ARG A 176 13.73 0.58 5.82
CA ARG A 176 13.88 -0.11 7.09
C ARG A 176 12.48 -0.52 7.50
N ASP A 177 12.11 -1.75 7.17
CA ASP A 177 11.01 -2.39 7.88
C ASP A 177 11.43 -2.40 9.36
N LEU A 178 10.56 -1.85 10.21
CA LEU A 178 10.84 -1.56 11.60
C LEU A 178 10.80 -2.88 12.40
N GLU A 179 11.83 -3.72 12.27
CA GLU A 179 11.97 -4.93 13.09
C GLU A 179 12.25 -4.51 14.53
N VAL A 180 11.20 -4.50 15.36
CA VAL A 180 11.22 -4.10 16.78
C VAL A 180 12.36 -4.80 17.55
N HIS A 181 12.66 -6.05 17.21
CA HIS A 181 13.72 -6.84 17.85
C HIS A 181 15.14 -6.28 17.63
N THR A 182 15.40 -5.60 16.51
CA THR A 182 16.73 -5.02 16.25
C THR A 182 16.97 -3.69 16.98
N MET A 183 15.91 -3.16 17.60
CA MET A 183 15.86 -1.80 18.15
C MET A 183 15.85 -1.76 19.68
N VAL A 184 15.90 -2.91 20.35
CA VAL A 184 16.08 -3.03 21.81
C VAL A 184 17.52 -3.46 22.14
N VAL A 185 17.99 -3.14 23.34
CA VAL A 185 19.30 -3.64 23.81
C VAL A 185 19.21 -5.12 24.15
N LYS A 186 20.34 -5.84 24.07
CA LYS A 186 20.42 -7.30 24.25
C LYS A 186 19.75 -7.83 25.52
N ALA A 187 19.77 -7.07 26.60
CA ALA A 187 19.14 -7.44 27.87
C ALA A 187 17.60 -7.59 27.78
N TYR A 188 16.96 -6.95 26.80
CA TYR A 188 15.52 -7.00 26.57
C TYR A 188 15.17 -7.73 25.25
N GLU A 189 16.14 -8.40 24.62
CA GLU A 189 15.86 -9.30 23.50
C GLU A 189 15.00 -10.47 24.01
N GLY A 190 13.86 -10.70 23.36
CA GLY A 190 12.90 -11.76 23.73
C GLY A 190 11.72 -11.29 24.56
N TYR A 191 11.72 -10.06 25.07
CA TYR A 191 10.56 -9.50 25.76
C TYR A 191 9.38 -9.36 24.80
N THR A 192 8.18 -9.66 25.29
CA THR A 192 6.95 -9.42 24.55
C THR A 192 6.70 -7.90 24.42
N PRO A 193 5.92 -7.44 23.42
CA PRO A 193 5.59 -6.02 23.31
C PRO A 193 4.97 -5.42 24.58
N VAL A 194 4.22 -6.22 25.35
CA VAL A 194 3.61 -5.80 26.61
C VAL A 194 4.69 -5.52 27.67
N GLU A 195 5.65 -6.43 27.83
CA GLU A 195 6.76 -6.25 28.77
C GLU A 195 7.70 -5.13 28.31
N LEU A 196 7.92 -4.98 27.00
CA LEU A 196 8.72 -3.88 26.45
C LEU A 196 8.06 -2.52 26.67
N ALA A 197 6.74 -2.41 26.61
CA ALA A 197 6.06 -1.15 26.88
C ALA A 197 6.32 -0.66 28.31
N ASP A 198 6.39 -1.58 29.27
CA ASP A 198 6.58 -1.28 30.69
C ASP A 198 8.08 -1.26 31.09
N ALA A 199 8.99 -1.58 30.16
CA ALA A 199 10.43 -1.52 30.34
C ALA A 199 10.95 -0.06 30.37
N PRO A 200 12.10 0.21 31.03
CA PRO A 200 12.65 1.56 31.09
C PRO A 200 13.07 2.09 29.72
N VAL A 201 13.04 3.40 29.52
CA VAL A 201 13.42 4.05 28.24
C VAL A 201 14.83 3.64 27.76
N ALA A 202 15.75 3.33 28.68
CA ALA A 202 17.11 2.86 28.37
C ALA A 202 17.14 1.45 27.73
N ALA A 203 16.02 0.73 27.69
CA ALA A 203 15.88 -0.53 26.96
C ALA A 203 15.93 -0.32 25.43
N LEU A 204 15.65 0.90 24.95
CA LEU A 204 15.75 1.24 23.53
C LEU A 204 17.21 1.39 23.11
N ARG A 205 17.59 0.71 22.03
CA ARG A 205 18.96 0.74 21.52
C ARG A 205 19.34 2.14 21.06
N GLY A 206 20.40 2.67 21.65
CA GLY A 206 20.90 4.02 21.38
C GLY A 206 20.48 5.06 22.42
N ILE A 207 19.72 4.67 23.46
CA ILE A 207 19.51 5.48 24.66
C ILE A 207 20.41 4.93 25.77
N SER A 208 21.35 5.74 26.24
CA SER A 208 22.18 5.37 27.40
C SER A 208 21.38 5.46 28.70
N ALA A 209 21.81 4.73 29.75
CA ALA A 209 21.19 4.86 31.07
C ALA A 209 21.27 6.31 31.62
N ALA A 210 22.36 7.02 31.33
CA ALA A 210 22.50 8.44 31.70
C ALA A 210 21.50 9.33 30.95
N THR A 211 21.26 9.04 29.66
CA THR A 211 20.23 9.72 28.88
C THR A 211 18.84 9.44 29.43
N GLY A 212 18.52 8.18 29.76
CA GLY A 212 17.24 7.80 30.36
C GLY A 212 16.96 8.56 31.66
N ARG A 213 17.95 8.69 32.55
CA ARG A 213 17.80 9.49 33.79
C ARG A 213 17.49 10.96 33.53
N LYS A 214 18.13 11.56 32.53
CA LYS A 214 17.85 12.97 32.15
C LYS A 214 16.43 13.13 31.61
N LEU A 215 15.97 12.18 30.79
CA LEU A 215 14.61 12.18 30.26
C LEU A 215 13.58 12.01 31.39
N LYS A 216 13.83 11.09 32.33
CA LYS A 216 13.01 10.93 33.53
C LYS A 216 12.93 12.22 34.35
N SER A 217 14.07 12.86 34.62
CA SER A 217 14.12 14.08 35.43
C SER A 217 13.44 15.28 34.75
N ALA A 218 13.52 15.39 33.42
CA ALA A 218 13.00 16.53 32.69
C ALA A 218 11.55 16.37 32.25
N PHE A 219 11.12 15.14 31.93
CA PHE A 219 9.82 14.85 31.33
C PHE A 219 8.98 13.84 32.11
N GLY A 220 9.48 13.30 33.22
CA GLY A 220 8.79 12.25 33.96
C GLY A 220 8.71 10.90 33.23
N MET A 221 9.49 10.71 32.16
CA MET A 221 9.45 9.47 31.36
C MET A 221 10.35 8.40 31.96
N ASP A 222 9.77 7.44 32.68
CA ASP A 222 10.53 6.30 33.21
C ASP A 222 10.50 5.12 32.23
N THR A 223 9.33 4.85 31.67
CA THR A 223 9.06 3.69 30.81
C THR A 223 8.92 4.06 29.34
N ILE A 224 9.02 3.05 28.46
CA ILE A 224 8.73 3.22 27.02
C ILE A 224 7.28 3.68 26.82
N ARG A 225 6.34 3.25 27.67
CA ARG A 225 4.95 3.71 27.66
C ARG A 225 4.82 5.19 28.01
N ASP A 226 5.52 5.67 29.02
CA ASP A 226 5.52 7.10 29.38
C ASP A 226 6.10 7.95 28.25
N MET A 227 7.16 7.46 27.60
CA MET A 227 7.74 8.10 26.42
C MET A 227 6.75 8.15 25.25
N ALA A 228 5.98 7.10 25.02
CA ALA A 228 5.02 7.02 23.92
C ALA A 228 3.78 7.91 24.11
N SER A 229 3.39 8.17 25.36
CA SER A 229 2.17 8.89 25.75
C SER A 229 2.42 10.34 26.16
N ASN A 230 3.63 10.86 25.91
CA ASN A 230 3.97 12.21 26.31
C ASN A 230 3.37 13.27 25.36
N GLU A 231 2.64 14.21 25.95
CA GLU A 231 1.85 15.23 25.25
C GLU A 231 2.69 16.13 24.32
N PHE A 232 3.94 16.42 24.66
CA PHE A 232 4.80 17.26 23.82
C PHE A 232 5.08 16.61 22.46
N PHE A 233 5.15 15.29 22.39
CA PHE A 233 5.36 14.58 21.11
C PHE A 233 4.11 14.58 20.27
N GLU A 234 2.94 14.43 20.90
CA GLU A 234 1.65 14.52 20.21
C GLU A 234 1.42 15.93 19.65
N GLN A 235 1.74 16.96 20.44
CA GLN A 235 1.69 18.34 19.99
C GLN A 235 2.63 18.60 18.82
N ALA A 236 3.88 18.14 18.89
CA ALA A 236 4.84 18.29 17.79
C ALA A 236 4.38 17.58 16.51
N ASP A 237 3.90 16.33 16.62
CA ASP A 237 3.36 15.55 15.51
C ASP A 237 2.15 16.26 14.88
N GLY A 238 1.27 16.82 15.71
CA GLY A 238 0.13 17.63 15.27
C GLY A 238 0.53 18.91 14.54
N ILE A 239 1.48 19.70 15.10
CA ILE A 239 1.99 20.93 14.48
C ILE A 239 2.59 20.63 13.10
N VAL A 240 3.43 19.59 13.00
CA VAL A 240 4.08 19.21 11.73
C VAL A 240 3.06 18.70 10.72
N THR A 241 2.10 17.88 11.15
CA THR A 241 1.04 17.38 10.28
C THR A 241 0.19 18.52 9.71
N LEU A 242 -0.14 19.52 10.54
CA LEU A 242 -0.88 20.70 10.08
C LEU A 242 -0.04 21.60 9.17
N ALA A 243 1.23 21.80 9.49
CA ALA A 243 2.16 22.56 8.64
C ALA A 243 2.31 21.91 7.26
N ASP A 244 2.51 20.59 7.21
CA ASP A 244 2.60 19.83 5.96
C ASP A 244 1.27 19.89 5.17
N ALA A 245 0.13 19.80 5.85
CA ALA A 245 -1.19 19.92 5.21
C ALA A 245 -1.46 21.33 4.65
N GLU A 246 -1.01 22.39 5.33
CA GLU A 246 -1.09 23.76 4.81
C GLU A 246 -0.20 23.95 3.58
N ALA A 247 1.01 23.38 3.60
CA ALA A 247 1.92 23.40 2.46
C ALA A 247 1.31 22.71 1.23
N ASP A 248 0.63 21.58 1.43
CA ASP A 248 -0.04 20.83 0.36
C ASP A 248 -1.30 21.54 -0.18
N ARG A 249 -2.14 22.12 0.70
CA ARG A 249 -3.34 22.89 0.30
C ARG A 249 -2.98 24.17 -0.46
N GLY A 250 -1.78 24.71 -0.22
CA GLY A 250 -1.24 25.89 -0.87
C GLY A 250 -0.93 25.74 -2.36
N GLY A 251 -1.06 24.54 -2.94
CA GLY A 251 -1.22 24.30 -4.38
C GLY A 251 -0.15 24.92 -5.29
N ALA A 252 0.92 24.15 -5.58
CA ALA A 252 1.70 24.12 -6.82
C ALA A 252 2.34 25.41 -7.39
N THR A 253 2.11 26.59 -6.81
CA THR A 253 2.93 27.77 -7.07
C THR A 253 3.90 27.87 -5.90
N HIS A 254 5.05 27.20 -6.06
CA HIS A 254 6.24 27.51 -5.26
C HIS A 254 6.64 28.93 -5.65
N ASP A 255 5.92 29.91 -5.10
CA ASP A 255 6.33 31.30 -5.14
C ASP A 255 7.47 31.44 -4.11
N PRO A 256 8.73 31.56 -4.56
CA PRO A 256 9.86 31.68 -3.66
C PRO A 256 9.80 32.97 -2.79
N GLY A 257 8.86 33.89 -3.07
CA GLY A 257 8.57 35.06 -2.25
C GLY A 257 7.50 34.85 -1.16
N ARG A 258 6.81 33.71 -1.12
CA ARG A 258 5.75 33.47 -0.13
C ARG A 258 6.34 33.28 1.26
N ARG A 259 5.93 34.13 2.20
CA ARG A 259 6.30 33.98 3.62
C ARG A 259 5.83 32.61 4.13
N PRO A 260 6.67 31.84 4.85
CA PRO A 260 6.25 30.57 5.43
C PRO A 260 5.06 30.81 6.35
N SER A 261 4.09 29.87 6.35
CA SER A 261 2.94 29.99 7.26
C SER A 261 3.41 30.00 8.72
N SER A 262 2.57 30.54 9.62
CA SER A 262 2.89 30.55 11.05
C SER A 262 3.18 29.14 11.58
N LEU A 263 2.50 28.11 11.04
CA LEU A 263 2.72 26.72 11.39
C LEU A 263 4.04 26.17 10.85
N GLU A 264 4.42 26.50 9.63
CA GLU A 264 5.72 26.08 9.08
C GLU A 264 6.88 26.73 9.83
N GLN A 265 6.74 28.01 10.20
CA GLN A 265 7.71 28.71 11.05
C GLN A 265 7.78 28.14 12.47
N LEU A 266 6.66 27.65 13.00
CA LEU A 266 6.61 27.00 14.30
C LEU A 266 7.25 25.61 14.24
N ALA A 267 6.95 24.82 13.21
CA ALA A 267 7.52 23.49 12.97
C ALA A 267 9.03 23.54 12.79
N ALA A 268 9.54 24.50 12.01
CA ALA A 268 10.98 24.72 11.82
C ALA A 268 11.64 25.47 12.99
N GLY A 269 10.84 26.01 13.92
CA GLY A 269 11.31 26.80 15.05
C GLY A 269 11.92 25.95 16.18
N PRO A 270 12.62 26.60 17.13
CA PRO A 270 13.19 25.93 18.28
C PRO A 270 12.09 25.39 19.21
N LEU A 271 12.39 24.29 19.91
CA LEU A 271 11.48 23.63 20.86
C LEU A 271 10.89 24.55 21.94
N ALA A 272 11.63 25.58 22.35
CA ALA A 272 11.16 26.55 23.36
C ALA A 272 9.95 27.40 22.91
N ARG A 273 9.56 27.33 21.62
CA ARG A 273 8.33 27.95 21.12
C ARG A 273 7.08 27.09 21.32
N MET A 274 7.25 25.82 21.67
CA MET A 274 6.11 24.96 21.98
C MET A 274 5.53 25.32 23.33
N GLU A 275 4.20 25.36 23.39
CA GLU A 275 3.48 25.59 24.64
C GLU A 275 3.80 24.47 25.65
N GLY A 276 4.07 24.85 26.90
CA GLY A 276 4.39 23.91 27.98
C GLY A 276 5.84 23.36 27.99
N VAL A 277 6.64 23.55 26.94
CA VAL A 277 8.05 23.12 26.93
C VAL A 277 8.94 24.18 27.57
N THR A 278 9.51 23.86 28.73
CA THR A 278 10.44 24.77 29.42
C THR A 278 11.80 24.87 28.70
N PRO A 279 12.55 25.98 28.85
CA PRO A 279 13.90 26.09 28.30
C PRO A 279 14.88 25.03 28.83
N HIS A 280 14.62 24.49 30.04
CA HIS A 280 15.40 23.38 30.57
C HIS A 280 15.12 22.08 29.81
N GLN A 281 13.85 21.74 29.62
CA GLN A 281 13.42 20.56 28.84
C GLN A 281 13.92 20.59 27.40
N ALA A 282 13.82 21.74 26.73
CA ALA A 282 14.35 21.94 25.38
C ALA A 282 15.87 21.64 25.31
N ARG A 283 16.65 22.16 26.26
CA ARG A 283 18.09 21.88 26.35
C ARG A 283 18.39 20.41 26.62
N VAL A 284 17.60 19.74 27.45
CA VAL A 284 17.77 18.30 27.69
C VAL A 284 17.58 17.54 26.39
N LEU A 285 16.50 17.76 25.64
CA LEU A 285 16.25 17.10 24.34
C LEU A 285 17.36 17.38 23.33
N GLN A 286 17.80 18.64 23.23
CA GLN A 286 18.90 19.05 22.36
C GLN A 286 20.20 18.31 22.71
N HIS A 287 20.60 18.28 23.97
CA HIS A 287 21.85 17.63 24.37
C HIS A 287 21.79 16.11 24.29
N THR A 288 20.67 15.49 24.67
CA THR A 288 20.58 14.04 24.78
C THR A 288 20.19 13.34 23.49
N LEU A 289 19.26 13.93 22.74
CA LEU A 289 18.66 13.30 21.56
C LEU A 289 18.98 14.05 20.26
N LYS A 290 19.71 15.19 20.34
CA LYS A 290 20.05 16.03 19.18
C LYS A 290 18.80 16.50 18.44
N ILE A 291 17.82 16.97 19.22
CA ILE A 291 16.55 17.50 18.72
C ILE A 291 16.59 19.02 18.92
N ASP A 292 16.64 19.77 17.82
CA ASP A 292 16.72 21.23 17.86
C ASP A 292 15.36 21.88 17.58
N THR A 293 14.59 21.30 16.66
CA THR A 293 13.31 21.87 16.18
C THR A 293 12.10 21.03 16.57
N VAL A 294 10.90 21.64 16.48
CA VAL A 294 9.63 20.93 16.65
C VAL A 294 9.49 19.81 15.62
N ARG A 295 9.93 20.05 14.37
CA ARG A 295 9.94 19.04 13.31
C ARG A 295 10.89 17.88 13.61
N ASP A 296 12.05 18.12 14.21
CA ASP A 296 12.95 17.07 14.67
C ASP A 296 12.32 16.21 15.77
N LEU A 297 11.53 16.83 16.66
CA LEU A 297 10.83 16.15 17.75
C LEU A 297 9.79 15.16 17.20
N ALA A 298 8.93 15.62 16.29
CA ALA A 298 7.94 14.78 15.60
C ALA A 298 8.59 13.68 14.73
N GLY A 299 9.76 13.99 14.16
CA GLY A 299 10.56 13.07 13.34
C GLY A 299 11.34 12.04 14.14
N ASN A 300 11.40 12.15 15.47
CA ASN A 300 12.36 11.40 16.25
C ASN A 300 12.04 9.89 16.30
N ARG A 301 13.05 9.08 15.98
CA ARG A 301 12.91 7.63 15.84
C ARG A 301 12.51 6.91 17.13
N PHE A 302 12.94 7.42 18.29
CA PHE A 302 12.73 6.73 19.57
C PHE A 302 11.26 6.81 19.98
N PHE A 303 10.61 7.95 19.76
CA PHE A 303 9.19 8.13 20.03
C PHE A 303 8.32 7.32 19.08
N ARG A 304 8.67 7.28 17.79
CA ARG A 304 7.98 6.42 16.82
C ARG A 304 8.07 4.95 17.20
N LEU A 305 9.24 4.51 17.66
CA LEU A 305 9.46 3.15 18.13
C LEU A 305 8.65 2.87 19.41
N ALA A 306 8.68 3.78 20.38
CA ALA A 306 7.91 3.67 21.62
C ALA A 306 6.41 3.55 21.33
N ARG A 307 5.86 4.41 20.46
CA ARG A 307 4.46 4.38 20.03
C ARG A 307 4.11 3.08 19.30
N ALA A 308 5.01 2.55 18.47
CA ALA A 308 4.82 1.26 17.82
C ALA A 308 4.78 0.09 18.83
N ILE A 309 5.69 0.08 19.82
CA ILE A 309 5.71 -0.93 20.89
C ILE A 309 4.42 -0.90 21.70
N VAL A 310 3.97 0.29 22.12
CA VAL A 310 2.71 0.45 22.89
C VAL A 310 1.50 0.03 22.06
N THR A 311 1.43 0.43 20.79
CA THR A 311 0.34 0.03 19.89
C THR A 311 0.25 -1.50 19.75
N LEU A 312 1.40 -2.18 19.62
CA LEU A 312 1.48 -3.64 19.57
C LEU A 312 1.09 -4.28 20.92
N ALA A 313 1.50 -3.68 22.04
CA ALA A 313 1.13 -4.12 23.38
C ALA A 313 -0.40 -4.07 23.58
N ASP A 314 -1.02 -2.94 23.20
CA ASP A 314 -2.45 -2.73 23.37
C ASP A 314 -3.27 -3.62 22.43
N ALA A 315 -2.83 -3.80 21.18
CA ALA A 315 -3.45 -4.73 20.24
C ALA A 315 -3.45 -6.17 20.79
N ARG A 316 -2.35 -6.59 21.43
CA ARG A 316 -2.25 -7.91 22.06
C ARG A 316 -3.13 -8.07 23.30
N ARG A 317 -3.32 -6.99 24.08
CA ARG A 317 -4.23 -6.98 25.23
C ARG A 317 -5.70 -7.11 24.82
N ARG A 318 -6.10 -6.53 23.68
CA ARG A 318 -7.49 -6.61 23.17
C ARG A 318 -7.84 -7.94 22.50
N GLY A 319 -6.84 -8.72 22.06
CA GLY A 319 -7.04 -10.01 21.40
C GLY A 319 -7.02 -11.23 22.32
N ARG A 320 -6.99 -11.02 23.64
CA ARG A 320 -7.12 -12.05 24.68
C ARG A 320 -8.47 -11.91 25.35
#